data_AF-A0A3D3W1V3-F1
#
_entry.id   AF-A0A3D3W1V3-F1
#
_cell.length_a   1.000
_cell.length_b   1.000
_cell.length_c   1.000
_cell.angle_alpha   90.00
_cell.angle_beta   90.00
_cell.angle_gamma   90.00
#
_symmetry.space_group_name_H-M   'P 1'
#
loop_
_entity.id
_entity.type
_entity.pdbx_description
1 polymer ?
#
loop_
_entity_poly.entity_id
_entity_poly.type
_entity_poly.pdbx_seq_one_letter_code
_entity_poly.pdbx_strand_id
1 'polypeptide(L)'
;MAGRRRGTGLAAGERSGSVQRTLKRPAEYSGPGLFHGQAVRIRLLPAAEGTGVRFRRVDLAGAPDIPASVEYVQPGARRTILVSGGARIETTEHLLAALAGLQVDNCVVELDGAEVPAADGSALPFCEAILDAGICEQSAPRKAGRIVELQRVSEPSSGQWIECIPSGGDDLVVDYRLDYGSGSPLPSQSWAVELTPELFLREIAAARTFVMAAEVEALQAAGYGRHLTRRELVVFEADGSIQENELRWANEPVRHKILDCIGDLALSGVSFSGRVVACRSGHKLNHVMARVLSTIVNTEPGNTVTAASRAA
;
A
#
# COMPACT_ATOMS: atom_id res chain seq x y z
N MET A 1 20.95 31.22 -26.85
CA MET A 1 20.13 30.94 -25.64
C MET A 1 19.80 29.45 -25.64
N ALA A 2 20.54 28.65 -24.88
CA ALA A 2 20.33 27.22 -24.79
C ALA A 2 19.21 26.92 -23.78
N GLY A 3 18.09 26.37 -24.27
CA GLY A 3 17.00 25.91 -23.43
C GLY A 3 17.46 24.72 -22.58
N ARG A 4 17.49 24.91 -21.25
CA ARG A 4 17.64 23.79 -20.31
C ARG A 4 16.42 22.88 -20.44
N ARG A 5 16.66 21.64 -20.91
CA ARG A 5 15.69 20.55 -20.78
C ARG A 5 15.46 20.32 -19.28
N ARG A 6 14.23 20.53 -18.80
CA ARG A 6 13.83 20.15 -17.44
C ARG A 6 13.63 18.64 -17.45
N GLY A 7 14.53 17.90 -16.81
CA GLY A 7 14.37 16.48 -16.57
C GLY A 7 13.33 16.27 -15.47
N THR A 8 12.32 15.45 -15.73
CA THR A 8 11.39 14.94 -14.71
C THR A 8 12.15 13.97 -13.80
N GLY A 9 12.20 14.16 -12.48
CA GLY A 9 13.14 13.37 -11.67
C GLY A 9 12.76 13.08 -10.21
N LEU A 10 13.04 11.83 -9.82
CA LEU A 10 13.64 11.44 -8.57
C LEU A 10 15.13 11.51 -8.87
N ALA A 11 15.92 12.14 -8.01
CA ALA A 11 17.36 11.94 -8.11
C ALA A 11 17.66 10.53 -7.58
N ALA A 12 18.72 9.90 -8.09
CA ALA A 12 19.41 8.85 -7.33
C ALA A 12 19.74 9.47 -5.97
N GLY A 13 18.93 9.13 -4.98
CA GLY A 13 19.08 9.61 -3.63
C GLY A 13 20.00 8.63 -2.96
N GLU A 14 21.20 9.06 -2.59
CA GLU A 14 21.97 8.35 -1.58
C GLU A 14 21.14 8.36 -0.28
N ARG A 15 20.27 7.36 -0.08
CA ARG A 15 20.23 6.75 1.25
C ARG A 15 21.57 6.03 1.36
N SER A 16 22.58 6.77 1.82
CA SER A 16 23.88 6.19 2.11
C SER A 16 23.67 4.96 3.00
N GLY A 17 23.97 3.77 2.48
CA GLY A 17 24.19 2.57 3.30
C GLY A 17 23.02 1.63 3.61
N SER A 18 21.80 1.79 3.08
CA SER A 18 20.75 0.79 3.34
C SER A 18 20.84 -0.38 2.36
N VAL A 19 21.06 -1.59 2.88
CA VAL A 19 21.05 -2.85 2.13
C VAL A 19 19.64 -3.44 2.06
N GLN A 20 19.41 -4.35 1.10
CA GLN A 20 18.14 -5.06 0.97
C GLN A 20 17.87 -5.93 2.20
N ARG A 21 16.59 -6.14 2.51
CA ARG A 21 16.16 -6.99 3.62
C ARG A 21 15.17 -8.06 3.18
N THR A 22 15.22 -9.19 3.86
CA THR A 22 14.28 -10.31 3.72
C THR A 22 13.98 -10.93 5.09
N LEU A 23 13.13 -11.95 5.13
CA LEU A 23 12.82 -12.70 6.35
C LEU A 23 13.95 -13.66 6.71
N LYS A 24 14.18 -13.95 8.00
CA LYS A 24 15.14 -14.98 8.44
C LYS A 24 14.59 -16.39 8.28
N ARG A 25 13.29 -16.56 8.52
CA ARG A 25 12.54 -17.82 8.37
C ARG A 25 11.15 -17.53 7.81
N PRO A 26 10.43 -18.55 7.30
CA PRO A 26 9.04 -18.39 6.93
C PRO A 26 8.16 -17.87 8.07
N ALA A 27 7.23 -16.97 7.74
CA ALA A 27 6.08 -16.60 8.57
C ALA A 27 4.80 -17.15 7.96
N GLU A 28 3.76 -17.36 8.76
CA GLU A 28 2.47 -17.85 8.27
C GLU A 28 1.32 -17.09 8.93
N TYR A 29 0.25 -16.86 8.18
CA TYR A 29 -1.02 -16.39 8.70
C TYR A 29 -2.17 -17.12 7.99
N SER A 30 -3.24 -17.45 8.70
CA SER A 30 -4.44 -18.06 8.12
C SER A 30 -5.69 -17.32 8.61
N GLY A 31 -6.61 -17.02 7.70
CA GLY A 31 -7.86 -16.36 8.04
C GLY A 31 -8.75 -16.14 6.81
N PRO A 32 -9.98 -15.65 7.00
CA PRO A 32 -10.87 -15.33 5.89
C PRO A 32 -10.39 -14.07 5.15
N GLY A 33 -10.58 -14.03 3.83
CA GLY A 33 -10.49 -12.79 3.04
C GLY A 33 -11.56 -11.77 3.45
N LEU A 34 -11.33 -10.49 3.18
CA LEU A 34 -12.21 -9.39 3.59
C LEU A 34 -13.53 -9.38 2.81
N PHE A 35 -13.46 -9.52 1.48
CA PHE A 35 -14.61 -9.41 0.60
C PHE A 35 -15.37 -10.73 0.49
N HIS A 36 -14.66 -11.84 0.27
CA HIS A 36 -15.29 -13.12 -0.08
C HIS A 36 -15.46 -14.08 1.11
N GLY A 37 -14.73 -13.86 2.20
CA GLY A 37 -14.80 -14.72 3.39
C GLY A 37 -14.24 -16.12 3.21
N GLN A 38 -13.62 -16.40 2.06
CA GLN A 38 -12.92 -17.65 1.82
C GLN A 38 -11.71 -17.72 2.75
N ALA A 39 -11.53 -18.85 3.42
CA ALA A 39 -10.35 -19.11 4.22
C ALA A 39 -9.14 -19.20 3.31
N VAL A 40 -8.10 -18.43 3.63
CA VAL A 40 -6.83 -18.41 2.92
C VAL A 40 -5.70 -18.51 3.93
N ARG A 41 -4.70 -19.32 3.60
CA ARG A 41 -3.41 -19.36 4.26
C ARG A 41 -2.41 -18.60 3.40
N ILE A 42 -1.64 -17.73 4.03
CA ILE A 42 -0.46 -17.11 3.44
C ILE A 42 0.80 -17.58 4.13
N ARG A 43 1.87 -17.77 3.35
CA ARG A 43 3.23 -17.99 3.85
C ARG A 43 4.14 -16.91 3.28
N LEU A 44 4.81 -16.18 4.16
CA LEU A 44 5.81 -15.18 3.79
C LEU A 44 7.17 -15.85 3.86
N LEU A 45 7.83 -16.00 2.72
CA LEU A 45 9.10 -16.71 2.60
C LEU A 45 10.27 -15.75 2.39
N PRO A 46 11.45 -16.05 2.96
CA PRO A 46 12.69 -15.41 2.57
C PRO A 46 12.89 -15.49 1.06
N ALA A 47 13.48 -14.44 0.47
CA ALA A 47 13.73 -14.38 -0.97
C ALA A 47 15.10 -13.80 -1.29
N ALA A 48 15.67 -14.20 -2.43
CA ALA A 48 16.96 -13.74 -2.88
C ALA A 48 16.95 -12.24 -3.20
N GLU A 49 18.15 -11.64 -3.23
CA GLU A 49 18.34 -10.25 -3.59
C GLU A 49 17.72 -9.94 -4.97
N GLY A 50 17.09 -8.77 -5.08
CA GLY A 50 16.44 -8.32 -6.31
C GLY A 50 15.16 -9.06 -6.67
N THR A 51 14.66 -9.98 -5.83
CA THR A 51 13.38 -10.65 -6.07
C THR A 51 12.21 -9.67 -6.05
N GLY A 52 12.27 -8.68 -5.14
CA GLY A 52 11.12 -7.86 -4.76
C GLY A 52 10.10 -8.66 -3.96
N VAL A 53 8.91 -8.08 -3.78
CA VAL A 53 7.75 -8.81 -3.28
C VAL A 53 7.05 -9.50 -4.45
N ARG A 54 6.81 -10.81 -4.33
CA ARG A 54 6.10 -11.62 -5.33
C ARG A 54 5.05 -12.45 -4.66
N PHE A 55 3.85 -12.45 -5.20
CA PHE A 55 2.80 -13.34 -4.74
C PHE A 55 2.76 -14.61 -5.59
N ARG A 56 2.50 -15.76 -4.97
CA ARG A 56 2.46 -17.08 -5.61
C ARG A 56 1.17 -17.82 -5.27
N ARG A 57 0.32 -18.07 -6.26
CA ARG A 57 -0.92 -18.84 -6.09
C ARG A 57 -0.65 -20.34 -6.09
N VAL A 58 -0.34 -20.91 -4.93
CA VAL A 58 0.07 -22.32 -4.81
C VAL A 58 -1.08 -23.32 -5.00
N ASP A 59 -2.32 -22.86 -4.92
CA ASP A 59 -3.53 -23.63 -5.21
C ASP A 59 -3.80 -23.81 -6.72
N LEU A 60 -3.13 -23.02 -7.57
CA LEU A 60 -3.28 -23.10 -9.03
C LEU A 60 -2.19 -23.97 -9.66
N ALA A 61 -2.52 -24.62 -10.78
CA ALA A 61 -1.58 -25.41 -11.55
C ALA A 61 -0.36 -24.56 -11.99
N GLY A 62 0.84 -25.07 -11.71
CA GLY A 62 2.10 -24.37 -12.02
C GLY A 62 2.49 -23.27 -11.03
N ALA A 63 1.70 -23.04 -9.97
CA ALA A 63 1.97 -22.06 -8.92
C ALA A 63 2.44 -20.68 -9.46
N PRO A 64 1.61 -20.01 -10.29
CA PRO A 64 2.02 -18.79 -10.99
C PRO A 64 2.38 -17.66 -10.02
N ASP A 65 3.45 -16.94 -10.37
CA ASP A 65 3.93 -15.77 -9.65
C ASP A 65 3.36 -14.47 -10.26
N ILE A 66 2.97 -13.55 -9.39
CA ILE A 66 2.59 -12.17 -9.72
C ILE A 66 3.51 -11.22 -8.95
N PRO A 67 4.38 -10.44 -9.61
CA PRO A 67 5.15 -9.40 -8.94
C PRO A 67 4.22 -8.35 -8.31
N ALA A 68 4.55 -7.89 -7.10
CA ALA A 68 3.89 -6.75 -6.47
C ALA A 68 4.33 -5.44 -7.15
N SER A 69 3.87 -5.26 -8.38
CA SER A 69 4.18 -4.12 -9.22
C SER A 69 2.90 -3.52 -9.78
N VAL A 70 2.90 -2.20 -9.89
CA VAL A 70 1.81 -1.44 -10.49
C VAL A 70 1.48 -1.88 -11.93
N GLU A 71 2.43 -2.51 -12.64
CA GLU A 71 2.21 -3.19 -13.93
C GLU A 71 1.08 -4.22 -13.93
N TYR A 72 0.90 -4.92 -12.81
CA TYR A 72 -0.09 -5.99 -12.68
C TYR A 72 -1.39 -5.53 -12.03
N VAL A 73 -1.51 -4.24 -11.71
CA VAL A 73 -2.71 -3.69 -11.06
C VAL A 73 -3.88 -3.67 -12.03
N GLN A 74 -5.02 -4.20 -11.57
CA GLN A 74 -6.31 -4.05 -12.22
C GLN A 74 -7.23 -3.13 -11.39
N PRO A 75 -8.06 -2.28 -12.03
CA PRO A 75 -9.05 -1.49 -11.30
C PRO A 75 -9.95 -2.36 -10.42
N GLY A 76 -10.03 -1.99 -9.14
CA GLY A 76 -10.88 -2.61 -8.14
C GLY A 76 -11.49 -1.54 -7.25
N ALA A 77 -12.79 -1.65 -6.99
CA ALA A 77 -13.42 -0.79 -5.99
C ALA A 77 -12.98 -1.24 -4.58
N ARG A 78 -12.47 -0.28 -3.80
CA ARG A 78 -12.10 -0.43 -2.37
C ARG A 78 -10.98 -1.42 -2.05
N ARG A 79 -10.19 -1.85 -3.04
CA ARG A 79 -9.08 -2.78 -2.83
C ARG A 79 -8.06 -2.73 -3.97
N THR A 80 -6.88 -3.24 -3.70
CA THR A 80 -5.84 -3.46 -4.71
C THR A 80 -5.91 -4.89 -5.24
N ILE A 81 -5.81 -5.01 -6.55
CA ILE A 81 -5.94 -6.28 -7.27
C ILE A 81 -4.77 -6.45 -8.21
N LEU A 82 -4.06 -7.57 -8.10
CA LEU A 82 -2.97 -7.94 -8.99
C LEU A 82 -3.37 -9.11 -9.88
N VAL A 83 -3.10 -9.00 -11.18
CA VAL A 83 -3.42 -10.02 -12.18
C VAL A 83 -2.22 -10.25 -13.10
N SER A 84 -1.84 -11.52 -13.29
CA SER A 84 -0.84 -11.93 -14.27
C SER A 84 -1.04 -13.40 -14.64
N GLY A 85 -0.85 -13.74 -15.92
CA GLY A 85 -0.81 -15.14 -16.36
C GLY A 85 -2.03 -15.99 -15.98
N GLY A 86 -3.22 -15.37 -15.87
CA GLY A 86 -4.46 -16.05 -15.44
C GLY A 86 -4.65 -16.17 -13.92
N ALA A 87 -3.65 -15.80 -13.12
CA ALA A 87 -3.76 -15.70 -11.67
C ALA A 87 -4.24 -14.30 -11.24
N ARG A 88 -4.95 -14.25 -10.13
CA ARG A 88 -5.53 -13.04 -9.55
C ARG A 88 -5.42 -13.06 -8.04
N ILE A 89 -5.08 -11.92 -7.45
CA ILE A 89 -4.96 -11.73 -6.01
C ILE A 89 -5.57 -10.39 -5.63
N GLU A 90 -6.44 -10.40 -4.64
CA GLU A 90 -7.17 -9.24 -4.15
C GLU A 90 -6.74 -8.84 -2.73
N THR A 91 -6.97 -7.58 -2.37
CA THR A 91 -6.80 -7.03 -1.02
C THR A 91 -5.34 -7.10 -0.54
N THR A 92 -4.38 -6.80 -1.44
CA THR A 92 -2.94 -6.91 -1.14
C THR A 92 -2.38 -5.75 -0.31
N GLU A 93 -3.10 -4.63 -0.23
CA GLU A 93 -2.67 -3.35 0.31
C GLU A 93 -2.16 -3.43 1.76
N HIS A 94 -2.83 -4.14 2.68
CA HIS A 94 -2.40 -4.17 4.08
C HIS A 94 -1.13 -4.98 4.29
N LEU A 95 -1.00 -6.12 3.59
CA LEU A 95 0.21 -6.93 3.65
C LEU A 95 1.39 -6.21 3.00
N LEU A 96 1.15 -5.52 1.88
CA LEU A 96 2.17 -4.68 1.26
C LEU A 96 2.57 -3.51 2.17
N ALA A 97 1.61 -2.91 2.89
CA ALA A 97 1.91 -1.88 3.88
C ALA A 97 2.77 -2.43 5.03
N ALA A 98 2.48 -3.64 5.54
CA ALA A 98 3.29 -4.30 6.56
C ALA A 98 4.73 -4.53 6.10
N LEU A 99 4.91 -5.11 4.91
CA LEU A 99 6.23 -5.36 4.32
C LEU A 99 6.99 -4.05 4.09
N ALA A 100 6.34 -3.04 3.51
CA ALA A 100 6.96 -1.74 3.25
C ALA A 100 7.32 -0.98 4.53
N GLY A 101 6.40 -0.94 5.50
CA GLY A 101 6.59 -0.30 6.80
C GLY A 101 7.72 -0.92 7.61
N LEU A 102 7.86 -2.25 7.56
CA LEU A 102 8.97 -2.98 8.17
C LEU A 102 10.23 -3.07 7.30
N GLN A 103 10.22 -2.42 6.13
CA GLN A 103 11.32 -2.37 5.18
C GLN A 103 11.81 -3.76 4.73
N VAL A 104 10.89 -4.67 4.44
CA VAL A 104 11.18 -5.96 3.81
C VAL A 104 11.13 -5.78 2.29
N ASP A 105 12.27 -5.95 1.62
CA ASP A 105 12.41 -5.73 0.18
C ASP A 105 12.11 -6.97 -0.64
N ASN A 106 12.55 -8.14 -0.16
CA ASN A 106 12.45 -9.40 -0.87
C ASN A 106 11.60 -10.37 -0.06
N CYS A 107 10.47 -10.79 -0.64
CA CYS A 107 9.58 -11.76 -0.02
C CYS A 107 8.77 -12.50 -1.09
N VAL A 108 8.70 -13.84 -1.00
CA VAL A 108 7.70 -14.61 -1.75
C VAL A 108 6.52 -14.86 -0.84
N VAL A 109 5.35 -14.37 -1.24
CA VAL A 109 4.07 -14.53 -0.53
C VAL A 109 3.30 -15.66 -1.20
N GLU A 110 3.40 -16.86 -0.66
CA GLU A 110 2.55 -17.97 -1.11
C GLU A 110 1.15 -17.82 -0.52
N LEU A 111 0.12 -18.10 -1.30
CA LEU A 111 -1.27 -18.11 -0.85
C LEU A 111 -2.08 -19.17 -1.60
N ASP A 112 -2.99 -19.81 -0.88
CA ASP A 112 -3.86 -20.89 -1.38
C ASP A 112 -5.30 -20.41 -1.71
N GLY A 113 -5.45 -19.11 -1.97
CA GLY A 113 -6.71 -18.50 -2.37
C GLY A 113 -6.52 -17.18 -3.12
N ALA A 114 -7.61 -16.60 -3.60
CA ALA A 114 -7.57 -15.41 -4.47
C ALA A 114 -7.54 -14.08 -3.72
N GLU A 115 -7.58 -14.09 -2.39
CA GLU A 115 -7.67 -12.89 -1.57
C GLU A 115 -6.72 -13.03 -0.37
N VAL A 116 -5.94 -11.99 -0.06
CA VAL A 116 -5.14 -11.96 1.16
C VAL A 116 -6.08 -11.94 2.38
N PRO A 117 -5.82 -12.70 3.46
CA PRO A 117 -6.65 -12.68 4.66
C PRO A 117 -6.87 -11.26 5.19
N ALA A 118 -8.06 -10.96 5.70
CA ALA A 118 -8.35 -9.64 6.27
C ALA A 118 -7.61 -9.35 7.59
N ALA A 119 -7.15 -10.43 8.23
CA ALA A 119 -6.65 -10.44 9.59
C ALA A 119 -7.63 -9.84 10.62
N ASP A 120 -7.28 -8.72 11.24
CA ASP A 120 -8.17 -7.93 12.11
C ASP A 120 -8.65 -6.64 11.43
N GLY A 121 -8.51 -6.54 10.10
CA GLY A 121 -8.79 -5.33 9.32
C GLY A 121 -7.62 -4.35 9.25
N SER A 122 -6.52 -4.61 9.92
CA SER A 122 -5.30 -3.79 9.93
C SER A 122 -4.08 -4.57 9.42
N ALA A 123 -2.90 -3.95 9.45
CA ALA A 123 -1.64 -4.59 9.09
C ALA A 123 -0.92 -5.23 10.29
N LEU A 124 -1.36 -4.95 11.52
CA LEU A 124 -0.65 -5.35 12.74
C LEU A 124 -0.42 -6.87 12.84
N PRO A 125 -1.39 -7.75 12.57
CA PRO A 125 -1.16 -9.20 12.64
C PRO A 125 -0.10 -9.69 11.65
N PHE A 126 0.03 -9.04 10.47
CA PHE A 126 1.10 -9.34 9.53
C PHE A 126 2.45 -8.85 10.04
N CYS A 127 2.50 -7.66 10.64
CA CYS A 127 3.70 -7.15 11.27
C CYS A 127 4.21 -8.07 12.38
N GLU A 128 3.32 -8.57 13.24
CA GLU A 128 3.66 -9.51 14.31
C GLU A 128 4.26 -10.79 13.75
N ALA A 129 3.64 -11.37 12.71
CA ALA A 129 4.16 -12.57 12.04
C ALA A 129 5.55 -12.33 11.39
N ILE A 130 5.75 -11.17 10.75
CA ILE A 130 7.03 -10.77 10.14
C ILE A 130 8.11 -10.59 11.22
N LEU A 131 7.79 -9.90 12.31
CA LEU A 131 8.73 -9.63 13.40
C LEU A 131 9.10 -10.92 14.15
N ASP A 132 8.15 -11.81 14.40
CA ASP A 132 8.41 -13.14 14.97
C ASP A 132 9.36 -13.96 14.08
N ALA A 133 9.09 -13.99 12.77
CA ALA A 133 9.98 -14.62 11.80
C ALA A 133 11.37 -13.97 11.74
N GLY A 134 11.46 -12.70 12.10
CA GLY A 134 12.67 -11.91 12.10
C GLY A 134 13.08 -11.45 10.71
N ILE A 135 13.74 -10.30 10.65
CA ILE A 135 14.22 -9.68 9.43
C ILE A 135 15.75 -9.75 9.41
N CYS A 136 16.35 -10.05 8.25
CA CYS A 136 17.79 -10.00 8.04
C CYS A 136 18.15 -9.16 6.82
N GLU A 137 19.33 -8.55 6.90
CA GLU A 137 19.96 -7.83 5.82
C GLU A 137 20.59 -8.79 4.80
N GLN A 138 20.62 -8.36 3.56
CA GLN A 138 21.29 -9.00 2.44
C GLN A 138 22.48 -8.11 2.01
N SER A 139 23.32 -8.58 1.08
CA SER A 139 24.52 -7.85 0.65
C SER A 139 24.21 -6.79 -0.42
N ALA A 140 23.15 -6.97 -1.21
CA ALA A 140 22.78 -6.04 -2.26
C ALA A 140 22.26 -4.69 -1.71
N PRO A 141 22.58 -3.57 -2.37
CA PRO A 141 22.03 -2.26 -2.01
C PRO A 141 20.51 -2.21 -2.27
N ARG A 142 19.80 -1.48 -1.42
CA ARG A 142 18.38 -1.21 -1.59
C ARG A 142 18.15 -0.22 -2.74
N LYS A 143 17.14 -0.47 -3.58
CA LYS A 143 16.72 0.49 -4.62
C LYS A 143 15.98 1.65 -3.96
N ALA A 144 16.67 2.77 -3.78
CA ALA A 144 16.15 3.98 -3.15
C ALA A 144 16.27 5.22 -4.08
N GLY A 145 15.33 6.15 -3.96
CA GLY A 145 15.34 7.44 -4.66
C GLY A 145 14.97 8.61 -3.75
N ARG A 146 15.15 9.84 -4.22
CA ARG A 146 14.69 11.06 -3.53
C ARG A 146 13.78 11.87 -4.44
N ILE A 147 12.62 12.29 -3.95
CA ILE A 147 11.72 13.17 -4.70
C ILE A 147 12.40 14.53 -4.80
N VAL A 148 12.73 14.98 -6.02
CA VAL A 148 13.39 16.28 -6.25
C VAL A 148 12.50 17.27 -7.01
N GLU A 149 11.39 16.81 -7.57
CA GLU A 149 10.37 17.65 -8.19
C GLU A 149 8.97 17.22 -7.78
N LEU A 150 8.03 18.17 -7.76
CA LEU A 150 6.61 17.90 -7.49
C LEU A 150 6.03 16.99 -8.58
N GLN A 151 5.47 15.86 -8.16
CA GLN A 151 4.64 14.99 -8.96
C GLN A 151 3.22 15.07 -8.43
N ARG A 152 2.23 15.38 -9.27
CA ARG A 152 0.82 15.48 -8.84
C ARG A 152 -0.09 14.71 -9.77
N VAL A 153 -1.02 13.99 -9.16
CA VAL A 153 -2.13 13.30 -9.81
C VAL A 153 -3.43 13.81 -9.20
N SER A 154 -4.40 14.19 -10.02
CA SER A 154 -5.69 14.70 -9.56
C SER A 154 -6.85 14.10 -10.35
N GLU A 155 -8.01 14.02 -9.71
CA GLU A 155 -9.30 13.74 -10.35
C GLU A 155 -10.20 14.98 -10.24
N PRO A 156 -10.16 15.90 -11.23
CA PRO A 156 -10.81 17.21 -11.13
C PRO A 156 -12.31 17.16 -10.83
N SER A 157 -13.02 16.15 -11.33
CA SER A 157 -14.46 15.97 -11.12
C SER A 157 -14.85 15.77 -9.66
N SER A 158 -13.95 15.23 -8.84
CA SER A 158 -14.20 14.94 -7.42
C SER A 158 -13.37 15.80 -6.47
N GLY A 159 -12.36 16.50 -6.99
CA GLY A 159 -11.40 17.28 -6.21
C GLY A 159 -10.39 16.43 -5.42
N GLN A 160 -10.34 15.11 -5.67
CA GLN A 160 -9.35 14.21 -5.08
C GLN A 160 -7.97 14.42 -5.72
N TRP A 161 -6.91 14.33 -4.93
CA TRP A 161 -5.54 14.41 -5.45
C TRP A 161 -4.52 13.75 -4.52
N ILE A 162 -3.38 13.40 -5.10
CA ILE A 162 -2.18 12.97 -4.40
C ILE A 162 -0.97 13.61 -5.07
N GLU A 163 -0.01 14.02 -4.27
CA GLU A 163 1.26 14.55 -4.76
C GLU A 163 2.44 14.02 -3.96
N CYS A 164 3.58 13.92 -4.63
CA CYS A 164 4.87 13.71 -4.01
C CYS A 164 5.69 14.99 -4.21
N ILE A 165 6.21 15.55 -3.11
CA ILE A 165 7.03 16.77 -3.13
C ILE A 165 8.38 16.51 -2.46
N PRO A 166 9.42 17.30 -2.80
CA PRO A 166 10.69 17.21 -2.10
C PRO A 166 10.55 17.49 -0.61
N SER A 167 11.31 16.76 0.20
CA SER A 167 11.47 17.03 1.63
C SER A 167 12.95 17.04 2.01
N GLY A 168 13.29 17.78 3.06
CA GLY A 168 14.65 17.86 3.57
C GLY A 168 15.12 16.59 4.30
N GLY A 169 14.20 15.78 4.82
CA GLY A 169 14.52 14.53 5.53
C GLY A 169 14.93 13.38 4.60
N ASP A 170 15.45 12.32 5.20
CA ASP A 170 15.86 11.09 4.51
C ASP A 170 14.77 10.02 4.46
N ASP A 171 13.69 10.23 5.22
CA ASP A 171 12.53 9.36 5.25
C ASP A 171 11.35 9.90 4.46
N LEU A 172 10.42 8.98 4.15
CA LEU A 172 9.16 9.33 3.53
C LEU A 172 8.23 9.88 4.60
N VAL A 173 7.66 11.05 4.38
CA VAL A 173 6.54 11.57 5.19
C VAL A 173 5.25 11.35 4.42
N VAL A 174 4.24 10.74 5.04
CA VAL A 174 2.90 10.61 4.47
C VAL A 174 1.96 11.53 5.22
N ASP A 175 1.42 12.52 4.50
CA ASP A 175 0.46 13.52 4.97
C ASP A 175 -0.87 13.27 4.27
N TYR A 176 -1.92 12.96 5.03
CA TYR A 176 -3.21 12.59 4.48
C TYR A 176 -4.31 13.45 5.09
N ARG A 177 -5.13 14.04 4.21
CA ARG A 177 -6.38 14.71 4.53
C ARG A 177 -7.56 13.86 4.08
N LEU A 178 -8.27 13.32 5.06
CA LEU A 178 -9.54 12.61 4.90
C LEU A 178 -10.68 13.63 5.01
N ASP A 179 -11.57 13.65 4.02
CA ASP A 179 -12.71 14.55 3.95
C ASP A 179 -13.79 13.96 3.04
N TYR A 180 -14.89 13.49 3.61
CA TYR A 180 -16.02 12.96 2.83
C TYR A 180 -17.16 13.97 2.66
N GLY A 181 -16.89 15.25 2.94
CA GLY A 181 -17.87 16.33 2.82
C GLY A 181 -18.79 16.48 4.03
N SER A 182 -19.57 17.55 4.05
CA SER A 182 -20.37 17.97 5.21
C SER A 182 -21.54 17.03 5.57
N GLY A 183 -21.90 16.11 4.68
CA GLY A 183 -22.94 15.10 4.94
C GLY A 183 -22.38 13.75 5.43
N SER A 184 -21.06 13.62 5.58
CA SER A 184 -20.43 12.40 6.09
C SER A 184 -20.55 12.34 7.61
N PRO A 185 -20.89 11.17 8.19
CA PRO A 185 -20.84 10.98 9.64
C PRO A 185 -19.41 10.99 10.19
N LEU A 186 -18.42 10.71 9.32
CA LEU A 186 -17.01 10.82 9.66
C LEU A 186 -16.53 12.26 9.41
N PRO A 187 -16.09 13.01 10.44
CA PRO A 187 -15.57 14.36 10.27
C PRO A 187 -14.24 14.35 9.51
N SER A 188 -13.88 15.50 8.93
CA SER A 188 -12.59 15.63 8.26
C SER A 188 -11.44 15.44 9.25
N GLN A 189 -10.43 14.68 8.84
CA GLN A 189 -9.24 14.36 9.62
C GLN A 189 -8.00 14.66 8.78
N SER A 190 -6.97 15.22 9.41
CA SER A 190 -5.67 15.38 8.79
C SER A 190 -4.60 14.82 9.72
N TRP A 191 -3.68 14.05 9.17
CA TRP A 191 -2.56 13.54 9.94
C TRP A 191 -1.35 13.31 9.04
N ALA A 192 -0.16 13.55 9.60
CA ALA A 192 1.10 13.35 8.92
C ALA A 192 2.05 12.54 9.79
N VAL A 193 2.81 11.65 9.16
CA VAL A 193 3.70 10.72 9.84
C VAL A 193 4.92 10.43 9.00
N GLU A 194 6.06 10.33 9.65
CA GLU A 194 7.29 9.85 9.05
C GLU A 194 7.30 8.31 9.04
N LEU A 195 7.64 7.73 7.90
CA LEU A 195 7.62 6.28 7.70
C LEU A 195 8.96 5.66 8.12
N THR A 196 9.07 5.37 9.41
CA THR A 196 10.07 4.45 9.96
C THR A 196 9.38 3.16 10.45
N PRO A 197 10.09 2.03 10.59
CA PRO A 197 9.51 0.81 11.15
C PRO A 197 8.86 1.01 12.53
N GLU A 198 9.48 1.81 13.40
CA GLU A 198 9.01 2.08 14.76
C GLU A 198 7.71 2.90 14.73
N LEU A 199 7.65 3.95 13.92
CA LEU A 199 6.47 4.79 13.77
C LEU A 199 5.35 4.04 13.06
N PHE A 200 5.67 3.25 12.03
CA PHE A 200 4.69 2.41 11.35
C PHE A 200 4.02 1.45 12.32
N LEU A 201 4.80 0.71 13.11
CA LEU A 201 4.27 -0.24 14.10
C LEU A 201 3.41 0.45 15.16
N ARG A 202 3.89 1.56 15.72
CA ARG A 202 3.22 2.23 16.84
C ARG A 202 1.97 3.00 16.41
N GLU A 203 2.00 3.60 15.23
CA GLU A 203 1.05 4.64 14.85
C GLU A 203 0.13 4.23 13.68
N ILE A 204 0.52 3.26 12.85
CA ILE A 204 -0.21 2.94 11.62
C ILE A 204 -0.69 1.49 11.60
N ALA A 205 0.16 0.54 11.97
CA ALA A 205 -0.06 -0.88 11.70
C ALA A 205 -1.40 -1.40 12.21
N ALA A 206 -1.86 -0.93 13.38
CA ALA A 206 -3.12 -1.36 13.98
C ALA A 206 -4.35 -0.57 13.49
N ALA A 207 -4.24 0.35 12.53
CA ALA A 207 -5.39 1.12 12.07
C ALA A 207 -6.29 0.26 11.17
N ARG A 208 -7.50 -0.05 11.64
CA ARG A 208 -8.42 -0.95 10.93
C ARG A 208 -9.16 -0.26 9.80
N THR A 209 -9.53 -1.07 8.82
CA THR A 209 -10.42 -0.65 7.74
C THR A 209 -11.81 -0.30 8.27
N PHE A 210 -12.51 0.54 7.53
CA PHE A 210 -13.76 1.13 7.97
C PHE A 210 -14.74 1.34 6.83
N VAL A 211 -16.02 1.44 7.18
CA VAL A 211 -17.12 1.64 6.24
C VAL A 211 -18.22 2.46 6.89
N MET A 212 -19.02 3.13 6.07
CA MET A 212 -20.25 3.77 6.57
C MET A 212 -21.38 2.74 6.58
N ALA A 213 -22.26 2.76 7.58
CA ALA A 213 -23.39 1.82 7.70
C ALA A 213 -24.27 1.80 6.44
N ALA A 214 -24.51 2.96 5.83
CA ALA A 214 -25.25 3.09 4.58
C ALA A 214 -24.63 2.34 3.38
N GLU A 215 -23.32 2.06 3.43
CA GLU A 215 -22.61 1.31 2.38
C GLU A 215 -22.61 -0.20 2.65
N VAL A 216 -22.82 -0.62 3.91
CA VAL A 216 -22.79 -2.04 4.32
C VAL A 216 -23.87 -2.83 3.58
N GLU A 217 -25.10 -2.33 3.53
CA GLU A 217 -26.21 -3.01 2.85
C GLU A 217 -25.91 -3.25 1.36
N ALA A 218 -25.38 -2.23 0.67
CA ALA A 218 -25.01 -2.33 -0.74
C ALA A 218 -23.88 -3.35 -0.97
N LEU A 219 -22.87 -3.36 -0.09
CA LEU A 219 -21.77 -4.33 -0.15
C LEU A 219 -22.27 -5.76 0.09
N GLN A 220 -23.11 -5.96 1.10
CA GLN A 220 -23.69 -7.27 1.42
C GLN A 220 -24.64 -7.75 0.33
N ALA A 221 -25.42 -6.86 -0.28
CA ALA A 221 -26.25 -7.16 -1.44
C ALA A 221 -25.41 -7.61 -2.64
N ALA A 222 -24.24 -6.99 -2.84
CA ALA A 222 -23.25 -7.39 -3.84
C ALA A 222 -22.49 -8.68 -3.48
N GLY A 223 -22.75 -9.29 -2.33
CA GLY A 223 -22.15 -10.54 -1.88
C GLY A 223 -20.88 -10.38 -1.05
N TYR A 224 -20.49 -9.15 -0.69
CA TYR A 224 -19.26 -8.88 0.03
C TYR A 224 -19.46 -8.76 1.54
N GLY A 225 -18.46 -9.20 2.30
CA GLY A 225 -18.34 -8.90 3.74
C GLY A 225 -19.45 -9.46 4.63
N ARG A 226 -20.23 -10.45 4.17
CA ARG A 226 -21.33 -11.05 4.93
C ARG A 226 -20.87 -11.83 6.17
N HIS A 227 -19.62 -12.27 6.17
CA HIS A 227 -18.97 -12.98 7.28
C HIS A 227 -18.24 -12.04 8.24
N LEU A 228 -18.08 -10.76 7.89
CA LEU A 228 -17.29 -9.83 8.70
C LEU A 228 -17.99 -9.53 10.01
N THR A 229 -17.18 -9.44 11.05
CA THR A 229 -17.62 -8.97 12.36
C THR A 229 -17.02 -7.59 12.62
N ARG A 230 -17.39 -7.00 13.75
CA ARG A 230 -16.82 -5.72 14.21
C ARG A 230 -15.35 -5.85 14.60
N ARG A 231 -14.78 -7.05 14.65
CA ARG A 231 -13.34 -7.23 14.87
C ARG A 231 -12.52 -6.72 13.68
N GLU A 232 -12.98 -7.02 12.45
CA GLU A 232 -12.27 -6.71 11.20
C GLU A 232 -12.62 -5.35 10.61
N LEU A 233 -13.75 -4.74 11.01
CA LEU A 233 -14.29 -3.57 10.34
C LEU A 233 -14.88 -2.57 11.34
N VAL A 234 -14.46 -1.32 11.26
CA VAL A 234 -15.10 -0.22 11.99
C VAL A 234 -16.28 0.31 11.16
N VAL A 235 -17.49 0.26 11.71
CA VAL A 235 -18.70 0.71 11.02
C VAL A 235 -19.19 2.01 11.66
N PHE A 236 -19.26 3.08 10.86
CA PHE A 236 -19.78 4.38 11.28
C PHE A 236 -21.26 4.51 10.93
N GLU A 237 -22.08 4.79 11.92
CA GLU A 237 -23.50 5.10 11.77
C GLU A 237 -23.72 6.49 11.18
N ALA A 238 -24.95 6.77 10.73
CA ALA A 238 -25.31 8.07 10.14
C ALA A 238 -25.16 9.26 11.13
N ASP A 239 -25.18 9.01 12.44
CA ASP A 239 -24.97 10.02 13.47
C ASP A 239 -23.50 10.16 13.93
N GLY A 240 -22.58 9.40 13.31
CA GLY A 240 -21.16 9.40 13.66
C GLY A 240 -20.78 8.41 14.78
N SER A 241 -21.74 7.74 15.40
CA SER A 241 -21.47 6.67 16.37
C SER A 241 -20.89 5.42 15.68
N ILE A 242 -20.30 4.53 16.47
CA ILE A 242 -19.63 3.32 15.97
C ILE A 242 -20.42 2.10 16.44
N GLN A 243 -20.69 1.17 15.53
CA GLN A 243 -21.42 -0.05 15.87
C GLN A 243 -20.55 -1.02 16.66
N GLU A 244 -20.90 -1.26 17.93
CA GLU A 244 -20.37 -2.36 18.77
C GLU A 244 -18.83 -2.50 18.72
N ASN A 245 -18.12 -1.37 18.64
CA ASN A 245 -16.67 -1.28 18.48
C ASN A 245 -16.16 0.06 19.00
N GLU A 246 -14.88 0.16 19.29
CA GLU A 246 -14.22 1.40 19.72
C GLU A 246 -13.02 1.68 18.82
N LEU A 247 -12.72 2.95 18.58
CA LEU A 247 -11.52 3.30 17.82
C LEU A 247 -10.26 3.04 18.64
N ARG A 248 -9.22 2.50 17.99
CA ARG A 248 -7.86 2.39 18.56
C ARG A 248 -7.21 3.77 18.72
N TRP A 249 -7.61 4.72 17.86
CA TRP A 249 -7.27 6.14 17.96
C TRP A 249 -8.47 6.98 17.51
N ALA A 250 -8.65 8.17 18.09
CA ALA A 250 -9.69 9.11 17.62
C ALA A 250 -9.59 9.41 16.10
N ASN A 251 -8.38 9.32 15.53
CA ASN A 251 -8.10 9.48 14.11
C ASN A 251 -7.71 8.16 13.40
N GLU A 252 -8.20 7.00 13.87
CA GLU A 252 -7.98 5.69 13.24
C GLU A 252 -8.32 5.68 11.72
N PRO A 253 -9.41 6.32 11.24
CA PRO A 253 -9.74 6.33 9.81
C PRO A 253 -8.68 6.96 8.92
N VAL A 254 -8.13 8.14 9.29
CA VAL A 254 -7.04 8.75 8.49
C VAL A 254 -5.73 7.96 8.58
N ARG A 255 -5.45 7.32 9.74
CA ARG A 255 -4.30 6.40 9.89
C ARG A 255 -4.44 5.20 8.97
N HIS A 256 -5.65 4.65 8.83
CA HIS A 256 -5.93 3.56 7.89
C HIS A 256 -5.76 4.01 6.43
N LYS A 257 -6.21 5.21 6.06
CA LYS A 257 -5.94 5.74 4.71
C LYS A 257 -4.45 5.93 4.42
N ILE A 258 -3.64 6.23 5.44
CA ILE A 258 -2.18 6.25 5.32
C ILE A 258 -1.62 4.85 5.15
N LEU A 259 -2.14 3.85 5.89
CA LEU A 259 -1.80 2.44 5.72
C LEU A 259 -2.04 1.99 4.27
N ASP A 260 -3.23 2.25 3.72
CA ASP A 260 -3.56 1.97 2.31
C ASP A 260 -2.58 2.64 1.35
N CYS A 261 -2.29 3.92 1.58
CA CYS A 261 -1.39 4.72 0.76
C CYS A 261 0.02 4.11 0.74
N ILE A 262 0.55 3.69 1.89
CA ILE A 262 1.86 3.04 2.00
C ILE A 262 1.86 1.73 1.21
N GLY A 263 0.83 0.89 1.38
CA GLY A 263 0.70 -0.39 0.67
C GLY A 263 0.62 -0.23 -0.84
N ASP A 264 -0.18 0.71 -1.32
CA ASP A 264 -0.34 1.00 -2.74
C ASP A 264 0.93 1.59 -3.37
N LEU A 265 1.61 2.51 -2.67
CA LEU A 265 2.85 3.12 -3.17
C LEU A 265 4.01 2.12 -3.20
N ALA A 266 3.98 1.07 -2.38
CA ALA A 266 4.95 -0.02 -2.43
C ALA A 266 4.96 -0.74 -3.80
N LEU A 267 3.84 -0.73 -4.53
CA LEU A 267 3.74 -1.27 -5.90
C LEU A 267 4.61 -0.52 -6.93
N SER A 268 5.19 0.63 -6.56
CA SER A 268 6.19 1.30 -7.39
C SER A 268 7.50 0.51 -7.49
N GLY A 269 7.73 -0.45 -6.57
CA GLY A 269 8.94 -1.28 -6.52
C GLY A 269 10.20 -0.51 -6.08
N VAL A 270 10.03 0.68 -5.51
CA VAL A 270 11.13 1.57 -5.12
C VAL A 270 10.87 2.20 -3.77
N SER A 271 11.91 2.29 -2.95
CA SER A 271 11.87 3.11 -1.75
C SER A 271 12.20 4.55 -2.12
N PHE A 272 11.55 5.53 -1.50
CA PHE A 272 11.86 6.93 -1.78
C PHE A 272 11.79 7.79 -0.52
N SER A 273 12.58 8.87 -0.49
CA SER A 273 12.46 9.96 0.48
C SER A 273 11.75 11.15 -0.16
N GLY A 274 10.98 11.88 0.64
CA GLY A 274 10.07 12.91 0.15
C GLY A 274 8.88 13.08 1.08
N ARG A 275 7.91 13.91 0.66
CA ARG A 275 6.61 13.98 1.30
C ARG A 275 5.52 13.61 0.31
N VAL A 276 4.70 12.62 0.66
CA VAL A 276 3.41 12.36 0.01
C VAL A 276 2.36 13.21 0.71
N VAL A 277 1.60 14.00 -0.06
CA VAL A 277 0.44 14.73 0.42
C VAL A 277 -0.78 14.23 -0.34
N ALA A 278 -1.78 13.70 0.36
CA ALA A 278 -2.97 13.12 -0.23
C ALA A 278 -4.22 13.80 0.32
N CYS A 279 -5.12 14.21 -0.56
CA CYS A 279 -6.43 14.75 -0.18
C CYS A 279 -7.50 13.85 -0.77
N ARG A 280 -8.23 13.14 0.10
CA ARG A 280 -9.33 12.25 -0.27
C ARG A 280 -8.91 11.15 -1.26
N SER A 281 -7.61 10.83 -1.35
CA SER A 281 -7.06 9.86 -2.30
C SER A 281 -7.47 8.43 -1.98
N GLY A 282 -7.83 7.64 -3.00
CA GLY A 282 -8.05 6.20 -2.86
C GLY A 282 -7.06 5.39 -3.68
N HIS A 283 -7.22 4.06 -3.67
CA HIS A 283 -6.38 3.12 -4.42
C HIS A 283 -6.13 3.55 -5.86
N LYS A 284 -7.18 3.99 -6.59
CA LYS A 284 -7.05 4.49 -7.97
C LYS A 284 -5.96 5.55 -8.12
N LEU A 285 -6.00 6.62 -7.32
CA LEU A 285 -5.02 7.71 -7.41
C LEU A 285 -3.65 7.28 -6.88
N ASN A 286 -3.62 6.46 -5.83
CA ASN A 286 -2.38 5.90 -5.30
C ASN A 286 -1.66 5.03 -6.34
N HIS A 287 -2.38 4.20 -7.10
CA HIS A 287 -1.83 3.37 -8.17
C HIS A 287 -1.28 4.22 -9.32
N VAL A 288 -1.98 5.28 -9.72
CA VAL A 288 -1.46 6.22 -10.73
C VAL A 288 -0.19 6.89 -10.23
N MET A 289 -0.12 7.29 -8.96
CA MET A 289 1.10 7.82 -8.36
C MET A 289 2.22 6.76 -8.30
N ALA A 290 1.92 5.52 -7.91
CA ALA A 290 2.87 4.42 -7.89
C ALA A 290 3.46 4.16 -9.29
N ARG A 291 2.64 4.27 -10.34
CA ARG A 291 3.11 4.22 -11.74
C ARG A 291 4.09 5.35 -12.03
N VAL A 292 3.73 6.59 -11.70
CA VAL A 292 4.62 7.76 -11.89
C VAL A 292 5.97 7.49 -11.22
N LEU A 293 5.97 7.09 -9.95
CA LEU A 293 7.19 6.79 -9.18
C LEU A 293 8.00 5.64 -9.80
N SER A 294 7.35 4.57 -10.27
CA SER A 294 8.04 3.42 -10.88
C SER A 294 8.82 3.80 -12.14
N THR A 295 8.32 4.75 -12.93
CA THR A 295 8.98 5.18 -14.19
C THR A 295 10.18 6.07 -13.93
N ILE A 296 10.11 6.90 -12.89
CA ILE A 296 11.10 7.93 -12.61
C ILE A 296 12.41 7.33 -12.04
N VAL A 297 12.37 6.20 -11.33
CA VAL A 297 13.59 5.55 -10.81
C VAL A 297 14.31 4.68 -11.83
N ASN A 298 13.62 4.26 -12.91
CA ASN A 298 14.25 3.48 -13.99
C ASN A 298 15.08 4.34 -14.95
N THR A 299 15.09 5.66 -14.76
CA THR A 299 15.89 6.62 -15.49
C THR A 299 17.02 7.16 -14.61
N GLU A 300 18.18 6.48 -14.63
CA GLU A 300 19.58 6.98 -14.49
C GLU A 300 20.49 6.05 -13.63
N PRO A 301 21.78 5.86 -13.99
CA PRO A 301 22.53 6.56 -15.04
C PRO A 301 22.73 5.71 -16.31
N GLY A 302 22.27 6.22 -17.45
CA GLY A 302 22.66 5.69 -18.77
C GLY A 302 21.56 5.20 -19.71
N ASN A 303 20.28 5.24 -19.34
CA ASN A 303 19.19 4.84 -20.25
C ASN A 303 18.12 5.93 -20.36
N THR A 304 18.14 6.66 -21.48
CA THR A 304 17.07 7.57 -21.89
C THR A 304 15.87 6.79 -22.39
N VAL A 305 14.73 6.89 -21.68
CA VAL A 305 13.42 6.55 -22.26
C VAL A 305 12.72 7.86 -22.61
N THR A 306 12.54 8.09 -23.91
CA THR A 306 11.75 9.21 -24.44
C THR A 306 10.28 9.03 -24.07
N ALA A 307 9.68 10.06 -23.47
CA ALA A 307 8.27 10.13 -23.13
C ALA A 307 7.38 9.72 -24.32
N ALA A 308 6.71 8.57 -24.20
CA ALA A 308 5.65 8.18 -25.11
C ALA A 308 4.38 8.98 -24.76
N SER A 309 4.01 9.85 -25.70
CA SER A 309 2.72 10.52 -25.92
C SER A 309 1.75 10.63 -24.73
N ARG A 310 1.58 11.86 -24.26
CA ARG A 310 0.28 12.32 -23.74
C ARG A 310 -0.77 12.10 -24.83
N ALA A 311 -1.70 11.18 -24.61
CA ALA A 311 -2.93 11.13 -25.38
C ALA A 311 -4.00 11.94 -24.62
N ALA A 312 -4.73 12.73 -25.41
CA ALA A 312 -5.77 13.68 -25.03
C ALA A 312 -6.98 13.04 -24.33
#